data_AF-X7ZII4-F1
#
_entry.id   AF-X7ZII4-F1
#
_cell.length_a   1.000
_cell.length_b   1.000
_cell.length_c   1.000
_cell.angle_alpha   90.00
_cell.angle_beta   90.00
_cell.angle_gamma   90.00
#
_symmetry.space_group_name_H-M   'P 1'
#
loop_
_entity.id
_entity.type
_entity.pdbx_description
1 polymer ?
#
loop_
_entity_poly.entity_id
_entity_poly.type
_entity_poly.pdbx_seq_one_letter_code
_entity_poly.pdbx_strand_id
1 'polypeptide(L)'
;MSTTVEQAGIEFDSARAGFVNAVLRAIDARDEQSWLAELAPTHARPDRLHRVRARPPRWIAQAFADALGPAAGELDALLASDDERPQVHLAARPEVLSARELADAVHGSVGRYSPYAVYLPTGDPAQLPAVRDGSPWFRTRAVN
;
A
#
# COMPACT_ATOMS: atom_id res chain seq x y z
N MET A 1 16.76 13.86 -1.09
CA MET A 1 17.60 13.73 -2.31
C MET A 1 18.96 13.08 -2.03
N SER A 2 19.71 13.48 -0.99
CA SER A 2 21.08 12.96 -0.72
C SER A 2 21.15 11.44 -0.62
N THR A 3 20.30 10.81 0.18
CA THR A 3 20.33 9.36 0.42
C THR A 3 20.14 8.54 -0.86
N THR A 4 19.28 8.96 -1.79
CA THR A 4 19.05 8.26 -3.07
C THR A 4 20.25 8.40 -4.02
N VAL A 5 20.88 9.59 -4.07
CA VAL A 5 22.06 9.86 -4.91
C VAL A 5 23.28 9.10 -4.36
N GLU A 6 23.47 9.12 -3.04
CA GLU A 6 24.51 8.36 -2.35
C GLU A 6 24.34 6.86 -2.61
N GLN A 7 23.13 6.32 -2.49
CA GLN A 7 22.87 4.91 -2.75
C GLN A 7 23.18 4.51 -4.20
N ALA A 8 22.86 5.37 -5.17
CA ALA A 8 23.24 5.13 -6.56
C ALA A 8 24.76 5.14 -6.78
N GLY A 9 25.50 5.94 -6.01
CA GLY A 9 26.97 5.95 -6.02
C GLY A 9 27.57 4.70 -5.38
N ILE A 10 26.95 4.18 -4.31
CA ILE A 10 27.37 2.95 -3.62
C ILE A 10 27.13 1.71 -4.48
N GLU A 11 25.93 1.59 -5.07
CA GLU A 11 25.54 0.41 -5.86
C GLU A 11 26.20 0.39 -7.25
N PHE A 12 26.42 1.57 -7.83
CA PHE A 12 26.98 1.72 -9.18
C PHE A 12 28.27 2.52 -9.16
N ASP A 13 28.22 3.81 -9.50
CA ASP A 13 29.38 4.71 -9.54
C ASP A 13 28.97 6.18 -9.50
N SER A 14 29.98 7.07 -9.48
CA SER A 14 29.79 8.52 -9.43
C SER A 14 29.09 9.11 -10.67
N ALA A 15 29.23 8.49 -11.84
CA ALA A 15 28.58 8.95 -13.07
C ALA A 15 27.07 8.67 -13.01
N ARG A 16 26.67 7.47 -12.59
CA ARG A 16 25.25 7.13 -12.36
C ARG A 16 24.65 7.98 -11.23
N ALA A 17 25.39 8.23 -10.15
CA ALA A 17 24.96 9.13 -9.08
C ALA A 17 24.71 10.57 -9.60
N GLY A 18 25.61 11.09 -10.44
CA GLY A 18 25.45 12.39 -11.09
C GLY A 18 24.21 12.46 -11.97
N PHE A 19 23.92 11.41 -12.75
CA PHE A 19 22.71 11.30 -13.56
C PHE A 19 21.44 11.30 -12.71
N VAL A 20 21.39 10.49 -11.64
CA VAL A 20 20.24 10.45 -10.70
C VAL A 20 20.01 11.83 -10.09
N ASN A 21 21.06 12.52 -9.65
CA ASN A 21 20.95 13.87 -9.11
C ASN A 21 20.39 14.86 -10.15
N ALA A 22 20.86 14.80 -11.40
CA ALA A 22 20.36 15.66 -12.47
C ALA A 22 18.86 15.40 -12.76
N VAL A 23 18.44 14.14 -12.80
CA VAL A 23 17.01 13.77 -12.99
C VAL A 23 16.17 14.24 -11.81
N LEU A 24 16.60 14.01 -10.57
CA LEU A 24 15.85 14.45 -9.39
C LEU A 24 15.70 15.98 -9.34
N ARG A 25 16.75 16.72 -9.71
CA ARG A 25 16.69 18.19 -9.84
C ARG A 25 15.75 18.64 -10.94
N ALA A 26 15.69 17.92 -12.06
CA ALA A 26 14.75 18.23 -13.15
C ALA A 26 13.30 17.96 -12.74
N ILE A 27 13.04 16.89 -11.97
CA ILE A 27 11.71 16.56 -11.45
C ILE A 27 11.24 17.62 -10.44
N ASP A 28 12.12 18.01 -9.51
CA ASP A 28 11.84 18.97 -8.43
C ASP A 28 11.74 20.43 -8.90
N ALA A 29 12.11 20.71 -10.15
CA ALA A 29 11.93 22.02 -10.77
C ALA A 29 10.47 22.38 -11.04
N ARG A 30 9.54 21.42 -10.92
CA ARG A 30 8.09 21.62 -11.13
C ARG A 30 7.32 21.01 -9.97
N ASP A 31 6.22 21.66 -9.57
CA ASP A 31 5.31 21.12 -8.57
C ASP A 31 4.42 20.00 -9.15
N GLU A 32 3.76 19.26 -8.26
CA GLU A 32 2.86 18.17 -8.63
C GLU A 32 1.76 18.61 -9.60
N GLN A 33 1.19 19.80 -9.37
CA GLN A 33 0.10 20.30 -10.21
C GLN A 33 0.56 20.60 -11.63
N SER A 34 1.77 21.14 -11.81
CA SER A 34 2.38 21.36 -13.12
C SER A 34 2.62 20.04 -13.85
N TRP A 35 3.09 19.02 -13.14
CA TRP A 35 3.23 17.67 -13.70
C TRP A 35 1.89 17.04 -14.09
N LEU A 36 0.87 17.17 -13.24
CA LEU A 36 -0.48 16.66 -13.54
C LEU A 36 -1.08 17.34 -14.76
N ALA A 37 -0.91 18.66 -14.91
CA ALA A 37 -1.39 19.41 -16.07
C ALA A 37 -0.72 18.96 -17.39
N GLU A 38 0.57 18.61 -17.33
CA GLU A 38 1.32 18.10 -18.49
C GLU A 38 0.97 16.65 -18.83
N LEU A 39 0.89 15.77 -17.82
CA LEU A 39 0.67 14.34 -18.02
C LEU A 39 -0.81 14.00 -18.29
N ALA A 40 -1.74 14.73 -17.66
CA ALA A 40 -3.19 14.55 -17.75
C ALA A 40 -3.93 15.89 -17.91
N PRO A 41 -3.78 16.58 -19.05
CA PRO A 41 -4.48 17.83 -19.30
C PRO A 41 -6.00 17.64 -19.30
N THR A 42 -6.76 18.70 -19.04
CA THR A 42 -8.23 18.65 -18.82
C THR A 42 -9.04 18.14 -20.04
N HIS A 43 -8.47 18.22 -21.24
CA HIS A 43 -9.05 17.70 -22.48
C HIS A 43 -8.55 16.28 -22.81
N ALA A 44 -7.77 15.66 -21.93
CA ALA A 44 -7.33 14.29 -22.10
C ALA A 44 -8.53 13.35 -22.05
N ARG A 45 -8.46 12.27 -22.82
CA ARG A 45 -9.47 11.22 -22.76
C ARG A 45 -9.55 10.64 -21.34
N PRO A 46 -10.74 10.18 -20.89
CA PRO A 46 -10.92 9.62 -19.54
C PRO A 46 -9.90 8.54 -19.17
N ASP A 47 -9.47 7.72 -20.14
CA ASP A 47 -8.48 6.66 -19.95
C ASP A 47 -7.04 7.17 -19.69
N ARG A 48 -6.71 8.39 -20.10
CA ARG A 48 -5.42 9.04 -19.83
C ARG A 48 -5.42 9.72 -18.47
N LEU A 49 -6.53 10.38 -18.11
CA LEU A 49 -6.75 10.92 -16.77
C LEU A 49 -6.71 9.82 -15.71
N HIS A 50 -7.38 8.70 -15.97
CA HIS A 50 -7.25 7.51 -15.14
C HIS A 50 -5.81 7.00 -15.11
N ARG A 51 -5.06 6.89 -16.22
CA ARG A 51 -3.67 6.39 -16.13
C ARG A 51 -2.71 7.21 -15.27
N VAL A 52 -2.95 8.52 -15.14
CA VAL A 52 -2.09 9.41 -14.35
C VAL A 52 -2.55 9.48 -12.90
N ARG A 53 -3.85 9.31 -12.63
CA ARG A 53 -4.43 9.39 -11.28
C ARG A 53 -4.65 8.02 -10.63
N ALA A 54 -5.12 7.07 -11.42
CA ALA A 54 -5.34 5.69 -11.03
C ALA A 54 -3.97 5.03 -10.89
N ARG A 55 -3.71 4.64 -9.66
CA ARG A 55 -2.48 4.02 -9.22
C ARG A 55 -2.27 2.59 -9.73
N PRO A 56 -3.30 1.80 -10.12
CA PRO A 56 -3.04 0.49 -10.70
C PRO A 56 -2.91 0.53 -12.23
N PRO A 57 -2.19 -0.45 -12.83
CA PRO A 57 -2.18 -0.67 -14.27
C PRO A 57 -3.59 -0.74 -14.88
N ARG A 58 -3.72 -0.30 -16.14
CA ARG A 58 -5.01 -0.25 -16.85
C ARG A 58 -5.81 -1.57 -16.79
N TRP A 59 -5.13 -2.71 -16.87
CA TRP A 59 -5.80 -4.02 -16.85
C TRP A 59 -6.43 -4.34 -15.48
N ILE A 60 -5.90 -3.83 -14.37
CA ILE A 60 -6.51 -3.96 -13.04
C ILE A 60 -7.73 -3.05 -12.92
N ALA A 61 -7.60 -1.79 -13.34
CA ALA A 61 -8.74 -0.86 -13.33
C ALA A 61 -9.91 -1.39 -14.18
N GLN A 62 -9.61 -2.01 -15.32
CA GLN A 62 -10.62 -2.69 -16.14
C GLN A 62 -11.24 -3.88 -15.41
N ALA A 63 -10.45 -4.73 -14.75
CA ALA A 63 -10.97 -5.86 -14.00
C ALA A 63 -11.93 -5.43 -12.87
N PHE A 64 -11.64 -4.33 -12.18
CA PHE A 64 -12.56 -3.76 -11.20
C PHE A 64 -13.83 -3.18 -11.84
N ALA A 65 -13.70 -2.48 -12.97
CA ALA A 65 -14.86 -1.97 -13.71
C ALA A 65 -15.78 -3.13 -14.15
N ASP A 66 -15.20 -4.21 -14.66
CA ASP A 66 -15.94 -5.40 -15.09
C ASP A 66 -16.61 -6.12 -13.91
N ALA A 67 -15.93 -6.21 -12.76
CA ALA A 67 -16.46 -6.82 -11.54
C ALA A 67 -17.61 -6.01 -10.91
N LEU A 68 -17.55 -4.67 -10.98
CA LEU A 68 -18.61 -3.77 -10.51
C LEU A 68 -19.87 -3.87 -11.38
N GLY A 69 -19.73 -4.16 -12.67
CA GLY A 69 -20.86 -4.29 -13.59
C GLY A 69 -21.79 -3.07 -13.56
N PRO A 70 -23.07 -3.21 -13.13
CA PRO A 70 -23.99 -2.07 -13.00
C PRO A 70 -23.50 -0.94 -12.07
N ALA A 71 -22.61 -1.25 -11.13
CA ALA A 71 -22.03 -0.29 -10.18
C ALA A 71 -20.74 0.38 -10.70
N ALA A 72 -20.46 0.36 -12.01
CA ALA A 72 -19.23 0.92 -12.58
C ALA A 72 -18.96 2.40 -12.23
N GLY A 73 -19.99 3.16 -11.85
CA GLY A 73 -19.84 4.52 -11.31
C GLY A 73 -19.08 4.61 -9.99
N GLU A 74 -18.88 3.49 -9.28
CA GLU A 74 -18.14 3.41 -8.00
C GLU A 74 -16.64 3.14 -8.21
N LEU A 75 -16.17 3.01 -9.45
CA LEU A 75 -14.78 2.64 -9.77
C LEU A 75 -13.76 3.58 -9.12
N ASP A 76 -13.99 4.90 -9.15
CA ASP A 76 -13.08 5.88 -8.54
C ASP A 76 -12.96 5.68 -7.02
N ALA A 77 -14.08 5.41 -6.35
CA ALA A 77 -14.11 5.19 -4.90
C ALA A 77 -13.42 3.86 -4.53
N LEU A 78 -13.64 2.81 -5.33
CA LEU A 78 -12.99 1.52 -5.16
C LEU A 78 -11.46 1.66 -5.31
N LEU A 79 -11.00 2.31 -6.37
CA LEU A 79 -9.57 2.52 -6.62
C LEU A 79 -8.91 3.39 -5.55
N ALA A 80 -9.63 4.37 -5.01
CA ALA A 80 -9.14 5.15 -3.88
C ALA A 80 -8.98 4.29 -2.62
N SER A 81 -9.96 3.43 -2.32
CA SER A 81 -9.89 2.51 -1.17
C SER A 81 -8.78 1.47 -1.30
N ASP A 82 -8.49 0.98 -2.52
CA ASP A 82 -7.42 0.01 -2.79
C ASP A 82 -6.02 0.60 -2.53
N ASP A 83 -5.86 1.91 -2.70
CA ASP A 83 -4.62 2.63 -2.43
C ASP A 83 -4.44 3.08 -0.97
N GLU A 84 -5.49 3.00 -0.16
CA GLU A 84 -5.35 3.29 1.26
C GLU A 84 -4.38 2.32 1.92
N ARG A 85 -3.63 2.82 2.92
CA ARG A 85 -2.67 1.98 3.63
C ARG A 85 -3.42 0.79 4.25
N PRO A 86 -3.02 -0.46 3.96
CA PRO A 86 -3.75 -1.61 4.46
C PRO A 86 -3.64 -1.69 5.98
N GLN A 87 -4.76 -2.00 6.62
CA GLN A 87 -4.77 -2.31 8.04
C GLN A 87 -4.19 -3.71 8.29
N VAL A 88 -3.40 -3.85 9.36
CA VAL A 88 -2.86 -5.15 9.73
C VAL A 88 -3.90 -5.93 10.53
N HIS A 89 -4.24 -7.12 10.02
CA HIS A 89 -5.17 -8.05 10.65
C HIS A 89 -4.41 -9.25 11.23
N LEU A 90 -4.63 -9.55 12.50
CA LEU A 90 -4.15 -10.76 13.17
C LEU A 90 -5.33 -11.74 13.33
N ALA A 91 -5.04 -13.03 13.30
CA ALA A 91 -6.01 -14.09 13.53
C ALA A 91 -5.73 -14.79 14.87
N ALA A 92 -6.64 -14.65 15.81
CA ALA A 92 -6.63 -15.37 17.07
C ALA A 92 -6.98 -16.84 16.85
N ARG A 93 -6.41 -17.70 17.70
CA ARG A 93 -6.68 -19.15 17.72
C ARG A 93 -7.32 -19.47 19.06
N PRO A 94 -8.65 -19.61 19.15
CA PRO A 94 -9.37 -19.70 20.43
C PRO A 94 -8.87 -20.81 21.37
N GLU A 95 -8.39 -21.92 20.83
CA GLU A 95 -7.79 -23.03 21.58
C GLU A 95 -6.48 -22.66 22.31
N VAL A 96 -5.96 -21.47 22.05
CA VAL A 96 -4.66 -20.99 22.53
C VAL A 96 -4.76 -19.60 23.14
N LEU A 97 -5.43 -18.69 22.43
CA LEU A 97 -5.62 -17.29 22.84
C LEU A 97 -6.89 -16.76 22.17
N SER A 98 -7.81 -16.21 22.96
CA SER A 98 -9.01 -15.59 22.43
C SER A 98 -8.68 -14.27 21.70
N ALA A 99 -9.59 -13.82 20.82
CA ALA A 99 -9.42 -12.53 20.13
C ALA A 99 -9.38 -11.34 21.10
N ARG A 100 -10.09 -11.44 22.24
CA ARG A 100 -10.05 -10.42 23.29
C ARG A 100 -8.66 -10.34 23.91
N GLU A 101 -8.13 -11.47 24.38
CA GLU A 101 -6.81 -11.52 25.02
C GLU A 101 -5.69 -11.10 24.06
N LEU A 102 -5.80 -11.49 22.78
CA LEU A 102 -4.86 -11.03 21.76
C LEU A 102 -4.96 -9.52 21.53
N ALA A 103 -6.17 -8.97 21.42
CA ALA A 103 -6.36 -7.53 21.27
C ALA A 103 -5.76 -6.76 22.46
N ASP A 104 -5.98 -7.23 23.69
CA ASP A 104 -5.41 -6.62 24.89
C ASP A 104 -3.87 -6.68 24.88
N ALA A 105 -3.29 -7.81 24.46
CA ALA A 105 -1.85 -8.01 24.41
C ALA A 105 -1.12 -7.15 23.36
N VAL A 106 -1.78 -6.84 22.23
CA VAL A 106 -1.19 -6.04 21.14
C VAL A 106 -1.70 -4.60 21.11
N HIS A 107 -2.47 -4.20 22.12
CA HIS A 107 -3.19 -2.91 22.16
C HIS A 107 -4.03 -2.66 20.89
N GLY A 108 -4.65 -3.72 20.39
CA GLY A 108 -5.51 -3.73 19.22
C GLY A 108 -7.00 -3.68 19.56
N SER A 109 -7.83 -4.00 18.57
CA SER A 109 -9.28 -4.13 18.74
C SER A 109 -9.80 -5.40 18.08
N VAL A 110 -10.87 -5.99 18.62
CA VAL A 110 -11.48 -7.18 18.02
C VAL A 110 -12.14 -6.81 16.70
N GLY A 111 -11.97 -7.68 15.71
CA GLY A 111 -12.47 -7.47 14.37
C GLY A 111 -14.01 -7.51 14.32
N ARG A 112 -14.57 -6.65 13.46
CA ARG A 112 -16.02 -6.48 13.33
C ARG A 112 -16.71 -7.70 12.72
N TYR A 113 -16.06 -8.30 11.72
CA TYR A 113 -16.69 -9.30 10.84
C TYR A 113 -16.30 -10.74 11.15
N SER A 114 -15.29 -10.96 11.97
CA SER A 114 -14.83 -12.30 12.33
C SER A 114 -14.53 -12.35 13.84
N PRO A 115 -15.06 -13.36 14.56
CA PRO A 115 -14.79 -13.53 15.99
C PRO A 115 -13.31 -13.86 16.29
N TYR A 116 -12.52 -14.17 15.26
CA TYR A 116 -11.11 -14.47 15.36
C TYR A 116 -10.21 -13.30 14.95
N ALA A 117 -10.77 -12.28 14.31
CA ALA A 117 -9.95 -11.17 13.81
C ALA A 117 -9.57 -10.21 14.94
N VAL A 118 -8.34 -9.70 14.89
CA VAL A 118 -7.86 -8.60 15.72
C VAL A 118 -7.19 -7.58 14.81
N TYR A 119 -7.57 -6.32 14.95
CA TYR A 119 -7.01 -5.19 14.22
C TYR A 119 -5.82 -4.62 14.99
N LEU A 120 -4.65 -4.62 14.35
CA LEU A 120 -3.46 -3.96 14.87
C LEU A 120 -3.46 -2.50 14.37
N PRO A 121 -3.47 -1.49 15.26
CA PRO A 121 -3.61 -0.09 14.86
C PRO A 121 -2.41 0.43 14.08
N THR A 122 -1.19 0.05 14.48
CA THR A 122 0.06 0.45 13.84
C THR A 122 1.19 -0.54 14.18
N GLY A 123 2.26 -0.54 13.39
CA GLY A 123 3.51 -1.21 13.72
C GLY A 123 3.82 -2.42 12.84
N ASP A 124 5.03 -2.93 13.00
CA ASP A 124 5.49 -4.14 12.31
C ASP A 124 5.03 -5.38 13.11
N PRO A 125 4.15 -6.24 12.54
CA PRO A 125 3.73 -7.46 13.22
C PRO A 125 4.90 -8.39 13.52
N ALA A 126 6.02 -8.32 12.78
CA ALA A 126 7.22 -9.10 13.09
C ALA A 126 7.89 -8.67 14.41
N GLN A 127 7.64 -7.47 14.92
CA GLN A 127 8.18 -7.02 16.21
C GLN A 127 7.37 -7.48 17.42
N LEU A 128 6.17 -8.05 17.20
CA LEU A 128 5.38 -8.62 18.28
C LEU A 128 6.16 -9.79 18.89
N PRO A 129 6.40 -9.81 20.23
CA PRO A 129 7.17 -10.88 20.87
C PRO A 129 6.66 -12.27 20.48
N ALA A 130 5.35 -12.44 20.41
CA ALA A 130 4.74 -13.70 20.03
C ALA A 130 4.98 -14.12 18.56
N VAL A 131 5.21 -13.18 17.64
CA VAL A 131 5.63 -13.49 16.25
C VAL A 131 7.12 -13.79 16.21
N ARG A 132 7.93 -12.96 16.88
CA ARG A 132 9.40 -13.08 16.91
C ARG A 132 9.90 -14.36 17.58
N ASP A 133 9.25 -14.75 18.66
CA ASP A 133 9.61 -15.92 19.46
C ASP A 133 9.04 -17.23 18.86
N GLY A 134 8.45 -17.16 17.65
CA GLY A 134 7.88 -18.32 16.96
C GLY A 134 6.75 -18.96 17.76
N SER A 135 5.98 -18.16 18.49
CA SER A 135 4.98 -18.67 19.41
C SER A 135 3.97 -19.54 18.65
N PRO A 136 3.60 -20.73 19.15
CA PRO A 136 2.96 -21.78 18.35
C PRO A 136 1.56 -21.41 17.80
N TRP A 137 1.03 -20.24 18.17
CA TRP A 137 -0.22 -19.69 17.65
C TRP A 137 -0.09 -18.77 16.42
N PHE A 138 1.09 -18.25 16.08
CA PHE A 138 1.27 -17.46 14.85
C PHE A 138 1.64 -18.35 13.66
N ARG A 139 0.73 -18.53 12.70
CA ARG A 139 1.05 -19.01 11.34
C ARG A 139 0.47 -18.03 10.33
N THR A 140 1.33 -17.39 9.54
CA THR A 140 0.92 -16.71 8.32
C THR A 140 0.54 -17.77 7.28
N ARG A 141 -0.75 -17.94 7.04
CA ARG A 141 -1.24 -18.73 5.90
C ARG A 141 -1.37 -17.76 4.74
N ALA A 142 -0.40 -17.75 3.82
CA ALA A 142 -0.61 -17.13 2.52
C ALA A 142 -1.78 -17.87 1.86
N VAL A 143 -2.87 -17.14 1.61
CA VAL A 143 -3.98 -17.64 0.80
C VAL A 143 -3.46 -17.59 -0.64
N ASN A 144 -3.33 -18.76 -1.26
CA ASN A 144 -2.97 -18.91 -2.67
C ASN A 144 -4.25 -18.94 -3.51
#